data_AF-A0A2J0LKJ1-F1
#
_entry.id   AF-A0A2J0LKJ1-F1
#
_cell.length_a   1.000
_cell.length_b   1.000
_cell.length_c   1.000
_cell.angle_alpha   90.00
_cell.angle_beta   90.00
_cell.angle_gamma   90.00
#
_symmetry.space_group_name_H-M   'P 1'
#
loop_
_entity.id
_entity.type
_entity.pdbx_description
1 polymer ?
#
loop_
_entity_poly.entity_id
_entity_poly.type
_entity_poly.pdbx_seq_one_letter_code
_entity_poly.pdbx_strand_id
1 'polypeptide(L)'
;MISKLTRANQITIPRAIVAKIGLNAGSDYFEIGYQDGIIYLKPLSIEERIPKEVLEKIKNRALKEGKGDITINAKEAEGFLVKRARKR
;
A
#
# COMPACT_ATOMS: atom_id res chain seq x y z
N MET A 1 -16.41 -6.12 24.26
CA MET A 1 -16.75 -4.71 24.00
C MET A 1 -17.86 -4.69 22.95
N ILE A 2 -18.94 -3.94 23.16
CA ILE A 2 -20.08 -3.89 22.23
C ILE A 2 -20.02 -2.54 21.50
N SER A 3 -20.18 -2.54 20.17
CA SER A 3 -20.29 -1.32 19.37
C SER A 3 -21.69 -1.23 18.76
N LYS A 4 -22.21 -0.02 18.66
CA LYS A 4 -23.50 0.27 18.02
C LYS A 4 -23.29 0.46 16.51
N LEU A 5 -24.23 -0.03 15.72
CA LEU A 5 -24.37 0.33 14.30
C LEU A 5 -24.96 1.75 14.21
N THR A 6 -24.23 2.67 13.60
CA THR A 6 -24.65 4.06 13.43
C THR A 6 -25.27 4.29 12.04
N ARG A 7 -25.63 5.54 11.73
CA ARG A 7 -26.21 5.90 10.43
C ARG A 7 -25.26 5.50 9.29
N ALA A 8 -25.83 5.15 8.13
CA ALA A 8 -25.09 4.66 6.98
C ALA A 8 -24.28 3.37 7.23
N ASN A 9 -24.76 2.49 8.12
CA ASN A 9 -24.18 1.17 8.39
C ASN A 9 -22.73 1.21 8.89
N GLN A 10 -22.36 2.26 9.63
CA GLN A 10 -21.01 2.41 10.16
C GLN A 10 -20.87 1.78 11.55
N ILE A 11 -19.72 1.15 11.82
CA ILE A 11 -19.35 0.61 13.13
C ILE A 11 -17.98 1.17 13.48
N THR A 12 -17.80 1.66 14.70
CA THR A 12 -16.51 2.20 15.13
C THR A 12 -15.58 1.09 15.59
N ILE A 13 -14.43 0.98 14.94
CA ILE A 13 -13.35 0.11 15.42
C ILE A 13 -12.60 0.84 16.55
N PRO A 14 -12.43 0.24 17.73
CA PRO A 14 -11.82 0.92 18.87
C PRO A 14 -10.33 1.17 18.62
N ARG A 15 -9.82 2.32 19.07
CA ARG A 15 -8.39 2.70 18.89
C ARG A 15 -7.41 1.64 19.40
N ALA A 16 -7.74 0.98 20.52
CA ALA A 16 -6.90 -0.09 21.07
C ALA A 16 -6.78 -1.30 20.13
N ILE A 17 -7.80 -1.59 19.32
CA ILE A 17 -7.72 -2.64 18.30
C ILE A 17 -6.88 -2.14 17.14
N VAL A 18 -7.19 -0.96 16.59
CA VAL A 18 -6.44 -0.32 15.48
C VAL A 18 -4.93 -0.29 15.75
N ALA A 19 -4.52 0.12 16.95
CA ALA A 19 -3.12 0.17 17.36
C ALA A 19 -2.46 -1.23 17.42
N LYS A 20 -3.18 -2.26 17.87
CA LYS A 20 -2.66 -3.64 17.92
C LYS A 20 -2.42 -4.23 16.53
N ILE A 21 -3.25 -3.89 15.55
CA ILE A 21 -3.13 -4.40 14.18
C ILE A 21 -2.33 -3.48 13.25
N GLY A 22 -1.73 -2.40 13.79
CA GLY A 22 -0.83 -1.53 13.04
C GLY A 22 -1.51 -0.74 11.92
N LEU A 23 -2.82 -0.50 12.02
CA LEU A 23 -3.56 0.22 11.00
C LEU A 23 -3.43 1.74 11.17
N ASN A 24 -3.37 2.43 10.04
CA ASN A 24 -3.41 3.87 9.95
C ASN A 24 -4.83 4.33 9.59
N ALA A 25 -5.40 5.16 10.47
CA ALA A 25 -6.74 5.70 10.26
C ALA A 25 -6.78 6.52 8.95
N GLY A 26 -7.60 6.08 7.99
CA GLY A 26 -7.90 6.82 6.76
C GLY A 26 -7.18 6.34 5.48
N SER A 27 -6.20 5.45 5.56
CA SER A 27 -5.50 4.91 4.37
C SER A 27 -5.80 3.44 4.06
N ASP A 28 -6.36 2.75 5.04
CA ASP A 28 -6.45 1.30 5.03
C ASP A 28 -7.85 0.85 4.64
N TYR A 29 -7.88 -0.06 3.67
CA TYR A 29 -9.09 -0.68 3.15
C TYR A 29 -9.18 -2.08 3.71
N PHE A 30 -10.40 -2.59 3.81
CA PHE A 30 -10.66 -3.94 4.29
C PHE A 30 -11.46 -4.72 3.27
N GLU A 31 -11.09 -5.97 3.10
CA GLU A 31 -11.99 -6.98 2.57
C GLU A 31 -12.98 -7.36 3.67
N ILE A 32 -14.27 -7.31 3.35
CA ILE A 32 -15.36 -7.63 4.28
C ILE A 32 -15.94 -8.95 3.84
N GLY A 33 -16.08 -9.89 4.77
CA GLY A 33 -16.88 -11.08 4.53
C GLY A 33 -17.66 -11.51 5.75
N TYR A 34 -18.51 -12.51 5.54
CA TYR A 34 -19.46 -13.00 6.52
C TYR A 34 -19.43 -14.51 6.53
N GLN A 35 -19.28 -15.09 7.71
CA GLN A 35 -19.30 -16.53 7.91
C GLN A 35 -19.83 -16.82 9.31
N ASP A 36 -20.79 -17.74 9.42
CA ASP A 36 -21.31 -18.25 10.70
C ASP A 36 -21.77 -17.15 11.70
N GLY A 37 -22.39 -16.08 11.19
CA GLY A 37 -22.84 -14.96 12.02
C GLY A 37 -21.74 -13.95 12.38
N ILE A 38 -20.52 -14.16 11.89
CA ILE A 38 -19.35 -13.34 12.19
C ILE A 38 -18.98 -12.52 10.95
N ILE A 39 -18.88 -11.21 11.12
CA ILE A 39 -18.29 -10.31 10.11
C ILE A 39 -16.79 -10.24 10.36
N TYR A 40 -15.99 -10.61 9.36
CA TYR A 40 -14.54 -10.47 9.40
C TYR A 40 -14.10 -9.30 8.54
N LEU A 41 -13.10 -8.57 9.04
CA LEU A 41 -12.46 -7.44 8.38
C LEU A 41 -10.99 -7.80 8.19
N LYS A 42 -10.57 -8.03 6.94
CA LYS A 42 -9.18 -8.33 6.60
C LYS A 42 -8.54 -7.10 5.96
N PRO A 43 -7.46 -6.53 6.54
CA PRO A 43 -6.75 -5.41 5.91
C PRO A 43 -6.24 -5.79 4.52
N LEU A 44 -6.47 -4.92 3.54
CA LEU A 44 -5.98 -5.06 2.17
C LEU A 44 -4.69 -4.26 1.98
N SER A 45 -3.63 -4.98 1.62
CA SER A 45 -2.36 -4.38 1.19
C SER A 45 -2.51 -3.72 -0.19
N ILE A 46 -1.70 -2.70 -0.48
CA ILE A 46 -1.76 -1.97 -1.78
C ILE A 46 -1.56 -2.93 -2.96
N GLU A 47 -0.73 -3.95 -2.80
CA GLU A 47 -0.43 -4.95 -3.83
C GLU A 47 -1.64 -5.81 -4.18
N GLU A 48 -2.53 -6.09 -3.21
CA GLU A 48 -3.79 -6.80 -3.42
C GLU A 48 -4.87 -5.90 -4.05
N ARG A 49 -4.70 -4.56 -4.01
CA ARG A 49 -5.65 -3.61 -4.62
C ARG A 49 -5.42 -3.44 -6.13
N ILE A 50 -4.23 -3.75 -6.62
CA ILE A 50 -3.90 -3.61 -8.02
C ILE A 50 -4.34 -4.91 -8.72
N PRO A 51 -5.27 -4.87 -9.70
CA PRO A 51 -5.58 -6.05 -10.50
C PRO A 51 -4.28 -6.64 -11.04
N LYS A 52 -4.11 -7.97 -10.96
CA LYS A 52 -2.85 -8.65 -11.33
C LYS A 52 -2.31 -8.17 -12.69
N GLU A 53 -3.20 -7.97 -13.65
CA GLU A 53 -2.89 -7.45 -14.99
C GLU A 53 -2.25 -6.06 -14.98
N VAL A 54 -2.69 -5.18 -14.08
CA VAL A 54 -2.16 -3.82 -13.92
C VAL A 54 -0.81 -3.86 -13.20
N LEU A 55 -0.66 -4.75 -12.21
CA LEU A 55 0.60 -4.94 -11.50
C LEU A 55 1.69 -5.46 -12.44
N GLU A 56 1.35 -6.43 -13.30
CA GLU A 56 2.26 -6.92 -14.34
C GLU A 56 2.60 -5.85 -15.37
N LYS A 57 1.63 -5.03 -15.80
CA LYS A 57 1.90 -3.89 -16.70
C LYS A 57 2.84 -2.87 -16.07
N ILE A 58 2.70 -2.58 -14.78
CA ILE A 58 3.59 -1.66 -14.05
C ILE A 58 4.99 -2.26 -13.93
N LYS A 59 5.12 -3.53 -13.52
CA LYS A 59 6.42 -4.22 -13.46
C LYS A 59 7.09 -4.25 -14.83
N ASN A 60 6.35 -4.59 -15.88
CA ASN A 60 6.86 -4.61 -17.25
C ASN A 60 7.21 -3.22 -17.79
N ARG A 61 6.53 -2.16 -17.35
CA ARG A 61 6.91 -0.78 -17.67
C ARG A 61 8.15 -0.33 -16.91
N ALA A 62 8.28 -0.66 -15.64
CA ALA A 62 9.45 -0.33 -14.84
C ALA A 62 10.72 -1.06 -15.33
N LEU A 63 10.57 -2.20 -16.00
CA LEU A 63 11.66 -2.97 -16.62
C LEU A 63 11.95 -2.59 -18.08
N LYS A 64 11.10 -1.77 -18.72
CA LYS A 64 11.36 -1.30 -20.09
C LYS A 64 12.19 -0.03 -20.02
N GLU A 65 13.50 -0.18 -20.22
CA GLU A 65 14.42 0.93 -20.39
C GLU A 65 13.95 1.85 -21.54
N GLY A 66 13.65 3.10 -21.21
CA GLY A 66 13.35 4.17 -22.15
C GLY A 66 14.59 4.95 -22.55
N LYS A 67 14.51 5.70 -23.67
CA LYS A 67 15.54 6.68 -24.04
C LYS A 67 15.63 7.76 -22.94
N GLY A 68 16.68 7.69 -22.12
CA GLY A 68 16.93 8.61 -21.00
C GLY A 68 17.10 7.92 -19.65
N ASP A 69 16.82 6.62 -19.57
CA ASP A 69 17.03 5.85 -18.35
C ASP A 69 18.53 5.58 -18.14
N ILE A 70 18.99 5.77 -16.91
CA ILE A 70 20.39 5.56 -16.52
C ILE A 70 20.39 4.41 -15.51
N THR A 71 20.78 3.24 -15.98
CA THR A 71 21.00 2.06 -15.15
C THR A 71 22.37 2.23 -14.47
N ILE A 72 22.38 2.37 -13.14
CA ILE A 72 23.61 2.56 -12.36
C ILE A 72 23.75 1.40 -11.38
N ASN A 73 24.92 0.77 -11.36
CA ASN A 73 25.21 -0.26 -10.36
C ASN A 73 25.38 0.35 -8.96
N ALA A 74 25.15 -0.45 -7.91
CA ALA A 74 25.19 0.02 -6.52
C ALA A 74 26.51 0.73 -6.14
N LYS A 75 27.64 0.32 -6.73
CA LYS A 75 28.96 0.96 -6.53
C LYS A 75 29.13 2.30 -7.26
N GLU A 76 28.35 2.54 -8.31
CA GLU A 76 28.44 3.74 -9.16
C GLU A 76 27.39 4.81 -8.79
N ALA A 77 26.32 4.40 -8.10
CA ALA A 77 25.24 5.29 -7.65
C ALA A 77 25.75 6.39 -6.70
N GLU A 78 26.71 6.06 -5.82
CA GLU A 78 27.24 6.97 -4.81
C GLU A 78 27.98 8.16 -5.45
N GLY A 79 28.77 7.92 -6.49
CA GLY A 79 29.49 8.97 -7.22
C GLY A 79 28.60 9.80 -8.15
N PHE A 80 27.51 9.21 -8.67
CA PHE A 80 26.59 9.87 -9.59
C PHE A 80 25.74 10.95 -8.88
N LEU A 81 25.23 10.65 -7.69
CA LEU A 81 24.41 11.59 -6.91
C LEU A 81 25.23 12.82 -6.47
N VAL A 82 26.48 12.62 -6.04
CA VAL A 82 27.38 13.70 -5.61
C VAL A 82 27.71 14.66 -6.76
N LYS A 83 27.95 14.15 -7.97
CA LYS A 83 28.21 14.99 -9.16
C LYS A 83 27.00 15.82 -9.57
N ARG A 84 25.79 15.30 -9.40
CA ARG A 84 24.54 16.00 -9.78
C ARG A 84 24.16 17.08 -8.75
N ALA A 85 24.43 16.84 -7.47
CA ALA A 85 24.20 17.82 -6.40
C ALA A 85 25.11 19.05 -6.51
N ARG A 86 26.36 18.90 -6.98
CA ARG A 86 27.31 20.01 -7.16
C ARG A 86 27.08 20.87 -8.42
N LYS A 87 26.18 20.45 -9.32
CA LYS A 87 25.92 21.13 -10.60
C LYS A 87 24.71 22.07 -10.56
N ARG A 88 24.13 22.27 -9.38
CA ARG A 88 23.15 23.32 -9.03
C ARG A 88 23.83 24.36 -8.15
#